data_AF-A0A1H6HBZ1-F1
#
_entry.id   AF-A0A1H6HBZ1-F1
#
_cell.length_a   1.000
_cell.length_b   1.000
_cell.length_c   1.000
_cell.angle_alpha   90.00
_cell.angle_beta   90.00
_cell.angle_gamma   90.00
#
_symmetry.space_group_name_H-M   'P 1'
#
loop_
_entity.id
_entity.type
_entity.pdbx_description
1 polymer ?
#
loop_
_entity_poly.entity_id
_entity_poly.type
_entity_poly.pdbx_seq_one_letter_code
_entity_poly.pdbx_strand_id
1 'polypeptide(L)'
;MYYKSDIIIIREFTPEEFPLFSHLFENENVTRYLPYKTQEEYKEMFDKALADYKEGSFSRWGIFNAENHDFVGMCLARVFLDNPEQIEIGYTIGENYWGKGLGTEVCKALVEYCSSLNHQKDIVAVTDLDNIGSQKVLLKSGFNRTENLAREDRELAYFILQKE
;
A
#
# COMPACT_ATOMS: atom_id res chain seq x y z
N MET A 1 -2.06 -10.24 7.53
CA MET A 1 -3.06 -10.59 6.50
C MET A 1 -2.49 -11.70 5.64
N TYR A 2 -3.35 -12.61 5.18
CA TYR A 2 -3.01 -13.55 4.10
C TYR A 2 -4.09 -13.43 3.03
N TYR A 3 -3.68 -13.19 1.79
CA TYR A 3 -4.56 -13.17 0.63
C TYR A 3 -3.87 -13.91 -0.52
N LYS A 4 -4.65 -14.69 -1.27
CA LYS A 4 -4.16 -15.41 -2.45
C LYS A 4 -5.20 -15.35 -3.55
N SER A 5 -4.77 -14.93 -4.73
CA SER A 5 -5.49 -15.11 -6.00
C SER A 5 -4.63 -15.90 -6.97
N ASP A 6 -5.12 -16.05 -8.21
CA ASP A 6 -4.34 -16.67 -9.30
C ASP A 6 -3.16 -15.79 -9.75
N ILE A 7 -3.11 -14.52 -9.32
CA ILE A 7 -2.13 -13.53 -9.80
C ILE A 7 -1.14 -13.14 -8.70
N ILE A 8 -1.62 -12.95 -7.47
CA ILE A 8 -0.80 -12.46 -6.35
C ILE A 8 -1.02 -13.24 -5.07
N ILE A 9 0.01 -13.24 -4.22
CA ILE A 9 -0.03 -13.64 -2.83
C ILE A 9 0.37 -12.42 -1.99
N ILE A 10 -0.44 -12.06 -1.00
CA ILE A 10 -0.11 -11.05 0.00
C ILE A 10 0.06 -11.75 1.33
N ARG A 11 1.21 -11.55 1.99
CA ARG A 11 1.50 -12.17 3.29
C ARG A 11 2.46 -11.34 4.13
N GLU A 12 2.56 -11.73 5.39
CA GLU A 12 3.55 -11.20 6.33
C GLU A 12 4.97 -11.45 5.82
N PHE A 13 5.83 -10.45 6.04
CA PHE A 13 7.26 -10.59 5.83
C PHE A 13 7.87 -11.48 6.90
N THR A 14 8.91 -12.23 6.54
CA THR A 14 9.81 -12.84 7.52
C THR A 14 11.00 -11.92 7.79
N PRO A 15 11.68 -12.02 8.95
CA PRO A 15 12.85 -11.18 9.26
C PRO A 15 13.95 -11.20 8.20
N GLU A 16 14.12 -12.34 7.53
CA GLU A 16 15.13 -12.57 6.49
C GLU A 16 14.82 -11.84 5.17
N GLU A 17 13.59 -11.33 5.00
CA GLU A 17 13.13 -10.66 3.77
C GLU A 17 13.36 -9.15 3.78
N PHE A 18 14.03 -8.62 4.81
CA PHE A 18 14.42 -7.20 4.83
C PHE A 18 15.16 -6.76 3.55
N PRO A 19 16.10 -7.54 2.96
CA PRO A 19 16.75 -7.14 1.72
C PRO A 19 15.79 -6.96 0.54
N LEU A 20 14.71 -7.75 0.46
CA LEU A 20 13.70 -7.57 -0.59
C LEU A 20 12.96 -6.25 -0.40
N PHE A 21 12.59 -5.95 0.84
CA PHE A 21 11.91 -4.70 1.21
C PHE A 21 12.80 -3.48 0.93
N SER A 22 14.06 -3.48 1.37
CA SER A 22 14.96 -2.35 1.18
C SER A 22 15.29 -2.11 -0.29
N HIS A 23 15.56 -3.17 -1.05
CA HIS A 23 15.92 -3.07 -2.47
C HIS A 23 14.80 -2.48 -3.33
N LEU A 24 13.53 -2.69 -2.96
CA LEU A 24 12.39 -2.04 -3.63
C LEU A 24 12.52 -0.51 -3.67
N PHE A 25 13.06 0.08 -2.60
CA PHE A 25 13.19 1.52 -2.45
C PHE A 25 14.53 2.08 -2.96
N GLU A 26 15.42 1.24 -3.46
CA GLU A 26 16.65 1.68 -4.14
C GLU A 26 16.37 2.11 -5.60
N ASN A 27 15.24 1.69 -6.18
CA ASN A 27 14.85 2.10 -7.52
C ASN A 27 14.23 3.51 -7.50
N GLU A 28 14.93 4.48 -8.11
CA GLU A 28 14.50 5.88 -8.21
C GLU A 28 13.16 6.08 -8.93
N ASN A 29 12.79 5.20 -9.87
CA ASN A 29 11.47 5.25 -10.49
C ASN A 29 10.38 4.88 -9.49
N VAL A 30 10.63 3.89 -8.62
CA VAL A 30 9.69 3.45 -7.58
C VAL A 30 9.55 4.52 -6.49
N THR A 31 10.64 5.19 -6.12
CA THR A 31 10.64 6.21 -5.05
C THR A 31 10.37 7.64 -5.53
N ARG A 32 10.25 7.87 -6.85
CA ARG A 32 10.03 9.19 -7.46
C ARG A 32 8.97 10.06 -6.76
N TYR A 33 7.88 9.45 -6.31
CA TYR A 33 6.74 10.12 -5.68
C TYR A 33 6.65 9.87 -4.16
N LEU A 34 7.67 9.28 -3.56
CA LEU A 34 7.72 8.95 -2.14
C LEU A 34 8.60 9.97 -1.41
N PRO A 35 8.24 10.35 -0.16
CA PRO A 35 9.16 11.11 0.67
C PRO A 35 10.43 10.30 0.92
N TYR A 36 11.57 10.96 0.73
CA TYR A 36 12.91 10.43 0.99
C TYR A 36 13.00 9.80 2.39
N LYS A 37 13.72 8.68 2.47
CA LYS A 37 14.08 7.99 3.71
C LYS A 37 15.48 7.45 3.64
N THR A 38 16.16 7.41 4.77
CA THR A 38 17.44 6.71 4.91
C THR A 38 17.22 5.20 5.01
N GLN A 39 18.32 4.44 4.87
CA GLN A 39 18.28 2.98 5.04
C GLN A 39 17.86 2.58 6.46
N GLU A 40 18.26 3.37 7.47
CA GLU A 40 17.85 3.19 8.86
C GLU A 40 16.34 3.37 9.03
N GLU A 41 15.76 4.42 8.43
CA GLU A 41 14.31 4.64 8.47
C GLU A 41 13.53 3.50 7.78
N TYR A 42 14.05 2.94 6.68
CA TYR A 42 13.44 1.75 6.06
C TYR A 42 13.57 0.51 6.95
N LYS A 43 14.68 0.35 7.68
CA LYS A 43 14.85 -0.74 8.66
C LYS A 43 13.85 -0.62 9.80
N GLU A 44 13.68 0.58 10.35
CA GLU A 44 12.69 0.85 11.39
C GLU A 44 11.26 0.57 10.90
N MET A 45 10.94 1.00 9.68
CA MET A 45 9.65 0.69 9.06
C MET A 45 9.39 -0.81 8.91
N PHE A 46 10.42 -1.59 8.57
CA PHE A 46 10.32 -3.03 8.43
C PHE A 46 10.17 -3.72 9.79
N ASP A 47 10.99 -3.35 10.77
CA ASP A 47 10.91 -3.91 12.13
C ASP A 47 9.57 -3.61 12.78
N LYS A 48 9.05 -2.39 12.56
CA LYS A 48 7.69 -2.04 12.96
C LYS A 48 6.66 -2.94 12.31
N ALA A 49 6.78 -3.24 11.01
CA ALA A 49 5.83 -4.13 10.34
C ALA A 49 5.82 -5.54 10.97
N LEU A 50 7.01 -6.08 11.30
CA LEU A 50 7.14 -7.38 11.97
C LEU A 50 6.54 -7.39 13.38
N ALA A 51 6.69 -6.29 14.11
CA ALA A 51 6.10 -6.13 15.44
C ALA A 51 4.57 -5.99 15.35
N ASP A 52 4.07 -5.16 14.43
CA ASP A 52 2.65 -4.86 14.25
C ASP A 52 1.84 -6.14 13.92
N TYR A 53 2.45 -7.18 13.32
CA TYR A 53 1.78 -8.49 13.09
C TYR A 53 1.31 -9.19 14.37
N LYS A 54 1.94 -8.90 15.51
CA LYS A 54 1.57 -9.46 16.81
C LYS A 54 0.53 -8.61 17.54
N GLU A 55 0.42 -7.32 17.18
CA GLU A 55 -0.36 -6.34 17.93
C GLU A 55 -1.73 -6.06 17.32
N GLY A 56 -1.93 -6.29 16.02
CA GLY A 56 -3.23 -6.04 15.41
C GLY A 56 -3.37 -6.38 13.93
N SER A 57 -4.45 -5.84 13.36
CA SER A 57 -4.87 -6.11 11.98
C SER A 57 -4.30 -5.12 10.96
N PHE A 58 -3.49 -4.14 11.39
CA PHE A 58 -2.90 -3.14 10.51
C PHE A 58 -1.38 -3.28 10.53
N SER A 59 -0.79 -3.39 9.34
CA SER A 59 0.66 -3.50 9.16
C SER A 59 1.01 -3.28 7.67
N ARG A 60 2.24 -3.64 7.29
CA ARG A 60 2.73 -3.74 5.92
C ARG A 60 2.89 -5.21 5.57
N TRP A 61 2.58 -5.61 4.35
CA TRP A 61 2.71 -6.98 3.87
C TRP A 61 3.51 -7.02 2.56
N GLY A 62 4.18 -8.13 2.33
CA GLY A 62 4.84 -8.41 1.07
C GLY A 62 3.84 -8.90 0.03
N ILE A 63 4.04 -8.47 -1.20
CA ILE A 63 3.28 -8.88 -2.38
C ILE A 63 4.20 -9.75 -3.21
N PHE A 64 3.73 -10.95 -3.56
CA PHE A 64 4.46 -11.93 -4.34
C PHE A 64 3.62 -12.36 -5.53
N ASN A 65 4.26 -12.68 -6.64
CA ASN A 65 3.60 -13.27 -7.80
C ASN A 65 3.15 -14.70 -7.44
N ALA A 66 1.91 -15.06 -7.79
CA ALA A 66 1.34 -16.36 -7.39
C ALA A 66 1.92 -17.56 -8.17
N GLU A 67 2.46 -17.34 -9.37
CA GLU A 67 3.00 -18.38 -10.24
C GLU A 67 4.47 -18.68 -9.94
N ASN A 68 5.32 -17.64 -9.94
CA ASN A 68 6.76 -17.81 -9.80
C ASN A 68 7.30 -17.45 -8.41
N HIS A 69 6.45 -16.97 -7.50
CA HIS A 69 6.79 -16.56 -6.14
C HIS A 69 7.76 -15.37 -6.04
N ASP A 70 8.02 -14.66 -7.13
CA ASP A 70 8.89 -13.49 -7.11
C ASP A 70 8.27 -12.36 -6.26
N PHE A 71 9.14 -11.60 -5.59
CA PHE A 71 8.73 -10.41 -4.88
C PHE A 71 8.30 -9.31 -5.85
N VAL A 72 7.05 -8.84 -5.69
CA VAL A 72 6.41 -7.82 -6.54
C VAL A 72 6.49 -6.45 -5.88
N GLY A 73 6.41 -6.39 -4.56
CA GLY A 73 6.40 -5.12 -3.82
C GLY A 73 5.78 -5.26 -2.44
N MET A 74 5.30 -4.15 -1.88
CA MET A 74 4.65 -4.15 -0.56
C MET A 74 3.31 -3.41 -0.58
N CYS A 75 2.40 -3.80 0.31
CA CYS A 75 1.16 -3.05 0.59
C CYS A 75 0.98 -2.79 2.09
N LEU A 76 0.13 -1.83 2.45
CA LEU A 76 -0.17 -1.49 3.84
C LEU A 76 -1.65 -1.17 4.02
N ALA A 77 -2.10 -1.35 5.25
CA ALA A 77 -3.32 -0.77 5.78
C ALA A 77 -3.03 -0.20 7.16
N ARG A 78 -3.54 1.01 7.46
CA ARG A 78 -3.38 1.66 8.77
C ARG A 78 -4.57 2.56 9.08
N VAL A 79 -4.70 2.96 10.35
CA VAL A 79 -5.56 4.08 10.73
C VAL A 79 -5.05 5.34 10.01
N PHE A 80 -5.94 6.06 9.35
CA PHE A 80 -5.56 7.24 8.59
C PHE A 80 -5.13 8.37 9.53
N LEU A 81 -3.98 8.98 9.24
CA LEU A 81 -3.37 9.97 10.12
C LEU A 81 -4.20 11.25 10.22
N ASP A 82 -4.84 11.67 9.13
CA ASP A 82 -5.60 12.91 9.07
C ASP A 82 -7.05 12.73 9.57
N ASN A 83 -7.53 11.48 9.67
CA ASN A 83 -8.84 11.15 10.24
C ASN A 83 -8.87 9.72 10.81
N PRO A 84 -8.89 9.54 12.15
CA PRO A 84 -8.83 8.22 12.78
C PRO A 84 -10.08 7.35 12.54
N GLU A 85 -11.17 7.92 12.05
CA GLU A 85 -12.38 7.18 11.65
C GLU A 85 -12.25 6.52 10.28
N GLN A 86 -11.13 6.73 9.57
CA GLN A 86 -10.88 6.18 8.25
C GLN A 86 -9.68 5.24 8.25
N ILE A 87 -9.67 4.31 7.29
CA ILE A 87 -8.58 3.35 7.09
C ILE A 87 -7.84 3.72 5.80
N GLU A 88 -6.55 4.02 5.91
CA GLU A 88 -5.71 4.30 4.76
C GLU A 88 -5.08 3.00 4.23
N ILE A 89 -5.20 2.78 2.92
CA ILE A 89 -4.48 1.73 2.21
C ILE A 89 -3.40 2.32 1.31
N GLY A 90 -2.34 1.56 1.08
CA GLY A 90 -1.26 1.96 0.18
C GLY A 90 -0.51 0.77 -0.37
N TYR A 91 0.18 0.97 -1.48
CA TYR A 91 1.02 -0.05 -2.10
C TYR A 91 2.19 0.59 -2.86
N THR A 92 3.27 -0.18 -2.95
CA THR A 92 4.47 0.15 -3.72
C THR A 92 4.83 -1.10 -4.51
N ILE A 93 4.81 -1.00 -5.83
CA ILE A 93 5.05 -2.11 -6.75
C ILE A 93 6.38 -1.85 -7.46
N GLY A 94 7.22 -2.86 -7.60
CA GLY A 94 8.47 -2.76 -8.34
C GLY A 94 8.23 -2.44 -9.81
N GLU A 95 9.12 -1.64 -10.41
CA GLU A 95 8.99 -1.15 -11.78
C GLU A 95 8.74 -2.26 -12.82
N ASN A 96 9.42 -3.40 -12.67
CA ASN A 96 9.28 -4.58 -13.55
C ASN A 96 7.86 -5.18 -13.57
N TYR A 97 7.00 -4.77 -12.64
CA TYR A 97 5.63 -5.25 -12.46
C TYR A 97 4.56 -4.22 -12.85
N TRP A 98 4.96 -3.02 -13.28
CA TRP A 98 4.02 -1.98 -13.71
C TRP A 98 3.30 -2.34 -15.01
N GLY A 99 2.12 -1.74 -15.22
CA GLY A 99 1.33 -1.96 -16.43
C GLY A 99 0.64 -3.31 -16.56
N LYS A 100 0.87 -4.25 -15.63
CA LYS A 100 0.34 -5.63 -15.63
C LYS A 100 -0.97 -5.81 -14.84
N GLY A 101 -1.59 -4.73 -14.38
CA GLY A 101 -2.82 -4.79 -13.57
C GLY A 101 -2.63 -5.13 -12.08
N LEU A 102 -1.40 -5.46 -11.66
CA LEU A 102 -1.08 -5.90 -10.29
C LEU A 102 -1.48 -4.89 -9.21
N GLY A 103 -1.28 -3.60 -9.44
CA GLY A 103 -1.71 -2.56 -8.49
C GLY A 103 -3.22 -2.58 -8.21
N THR A 104 -4.04 -2.86 -9.24
CA THR A 104 -5.50 -2.96 -9.09
C THR A 104 -5.88 -4.20 -8.27
N GLU A 105 -5.24 -5.34 -8.53
CA GLU A 105 -5.49 -6.57 -7.76
C GLU A 105 -5.09 -6.41 -6.29
N VAL A 106 -3.94 -5.80 -6.01
CA VAL A 106 -3.50 -5.47 -4.64
C VAL A 106 -4.49 -4.52 -3.97
N CYS A 107 -4.92 -3.47 -4.67
CA CYS A 107 -5.85 -2.48 -4.12
C CYS A 107 -7.21 -3.11 -3.75
N LYS A 108 -7.76 -3.99 -4.60
CA LYS A 108 -8.99 -4.73 -4.31
C LYS A 108 -8.82 -5.64 -3.09
N ALA A 109 -7.71 -6.37 -3.00
CA ALA A 109 -7.44 -7.25 -1.87
C ALA A 109 -7.35 -6.47 -0.54
N LEU A 110 -6.73 -5.28 -0.55
CA LEU A 110 -6.70 -4.39 0.61
C LEU A 110 -8.10 -3.89 0.98
N VAL A 111 -8.91 -3.49 -0.02
CA VAL A 111 -10.29 -3.06 0.22
C VAL A 111 -11.12 -4.16 0.86
N GLU A 112 -11.03 -5.39 0.35
CA GLU A 112 -11.71 -6.56 0.90
C GLU A 112 -11.27 -6.81 2.35
N TYR A 113 -9.96 -6.80 2.60
CA TYR A 113 -9.40 -6.98 3.93
C TYR A 113 -9.88 -5.92 4.92
N CYS A 114 -9.70 -4.63 4.60
CA CYS A 114 -10.13 -3.53 5.46
C CYS A 114 -11.64 -3.55 5.71
N SER A 115 -12.43 -3.94 4.71
CA SER A 115 -13.88 -4.09 4.85
C SER A 115 -14.25 -5.22 5.80
N SER A 116 -13.56 -6.36 5.74
CA SER A 116 -13.79 -7.48 6.67
C SER A 116 -13.47 -7.14 8.13
N LEU A 117 -12.58 -6.17 8.37
CA LEU A 117 -12.24 -5.70 9.72
C LEU A 117 -13.29 -4.74 10.27
N ASN A 118 -13.73 -3.78 9.45
CA ASN A 118 -14.74 -2.82 9.84
C ASN A 118 -15.51 -2.31 8.61
N HIS A 119 -16.76 -2.73 8.49
CA HIS A 119 -17.62 -2.32 7.39
C HIS A 119 -18.06 -0.86 7.44
N GLN A 120 -18.02 -0.21 8.62
CA GLN A 120 -18.50 1.15 8.83
C GLN A 120 -17.47 2.23 8.53
N LYS A 121 -16.17 1.87 8.47
CA LYS A 121 -15.11 2.83 8.17
C LYS A 121 -14.92 2.97 6.67
N ASP A 122 -14.82 4.24 6.23
CA ASP A 122 -14.38 4.58 4.89
C ASP A 122 -12.94 4.10 4.68
N ILE A 123 -12.67 3.66 3.46
CA ILE A 123 -11.32 3.29 3.04
C ILE A 123 -10.81 4.41 2.16
N VAL A 124 -9.60 4.88 2.44
CA VAL A 124 -8.99 6.01 1.78
C VAL A 124 -7.62 5.67 1.24
N ALA A 125 -7.18 6.44 0.26
CA ALA A 125 -5.82 6.42 -0.23
C ALA A 125 -5.39 7.83 -0.61
N VAL A 126 -4.10 8.11 -0.42
CA VAL A 126 -3.47 9.35 -0.86
C VAL A 126 -2.33 9.04 -1.82
N THR A 127 -2.18 9.87 -2.84
CA THR A 127 -1.06 9.78 -3.77
C THR A 127 -0.47 11.17 -4.01
N ASP A 128 0.76 11.22 -4.47
CA ASP A 128 1.29 12.43 -5.08
C ASP A 128 0.37 12.88 -6.24
N LEU A 129 0.26 14.21 -6.46
CA LEU A 129 -0.56 14.79 -7.51
C LEU A 129 -0.11 14.35 -8.92
N ASP A 130 1.18 14.09 -9.09
CA ASP A 130 1.78 13.69 -10.36
C ASP A 130 1.85 12.16 -10.53
N ASN A 131 1.49 11.38 -9.51
CA ASN A 131 1.46 9.92 -9.59
C ASN A 131 0.17 9.41 -10.28
N ILE A 132 0.07 9.68 -11.58
CA ILE A 132 -1.08 9.31 -12.41
C ILE A 132 -1.30 7.79 -12.46
N GLY A 133 -0.25 6.99 -12.29
CA GLY A 133 -0.31 5.53 -12.25
C GLY A 133 -1.18 5.03 -11.10
N SER A 134 -0.85 5.45 -9.87
CA SER A 134 -1.62 5.07 -8.67
C SER A 134 -3.03 5.66 -8.69
N GLN A 135 -3.21 6.90 -9.17
CA GLN A 135 -4.54 7.49 -9.31
C GLN A 135 -5.45 6.66 -10.24
N LYS A 136 -4.93 6.20 -11.39
CA LYS A 136 -5.69 5.32 -12.29
C LYS A 136 -6.05 3.98 -11.65
N VAL A 137 -5.17 3.42 -10.83
CA VAL A 137 -5.45 2.19 -10.08
C VAL A 137 -6.60 2.42 -9.09
N LEU A 138 -6.55 3.49 -8.30
CA LEU A 138 -7.59 3.83 -7.33
C LEU A 138 -8.96 4.00 -7.98
N LEU A 139 -9.02 4.75 -9.09
CA LEU A 139 -10.26 4.92 -9.87
C LEU A 139 -10.81 3.58 -10.40
N LYS A 140 -9.94 2.70 -10.92
CA LYS A 140 -10.34 1.36 -11.37
C LYS A 140 -10.82 0.45 -10.25
N SER A 141 -10.39 0.71 -9.02
CA SER A 141 -10.81 0.00 -7.81
C SER A 141 -12.05 0.62 -7.15
N GLY A 142 -12.70 1.59 -7.80
CA GLY A 142 -13.96 2.19 -7.32
C GLY A 142 -13.80 3.38 -6.39
N PHE A 143 -12.58 3.85 -6.12
CA PHE A 143 -12.39 5.06 -5.32
C PHE A 143 -12.81 6.30 -6.11
N ASN A 144 -13.38 7.27 -5.42
CA ASN A 144 -13.69 8.59 -5.96
C ASN A 144 -12.61 9.58 -5.54
N ARG A 145 -12.16 10.42 -6.47
CA ARG A 145 -11.28 11.55 -6.16
C ARG A 145 -12.10 12.66 -5.50
N THR A 146 -11.61 13.17 -4.39
CA THR A 146 -12.21 14.30 -3.68
C THR A 146 -11.24 15.49 -3.70
N GLU A 147 -11.54 16.53 -2.92
CA GLU A 147 -10.65 17.66 -2.70
C GLU A 147 -9.27 17.17 -2.22
N ASN A 148 -8.22 17.81 -2.72
CA ASN A 148 -6.86 17.42 -2.36
C ASN A 148 -6.65 17.57 -0.85
N LEU A 149 -5.81 16.70 -0.29
CA LEU A 149 -5.40 16.78 1.09
C LEU A 149 -4.17 17.69 1.20
N ALA A 150 -4.33 18.84 1.84
CA ALA A 150 -3.21 19.72 2.17
C ALA A 150 -2.53 19.25 3.47
N ARG A 151 -1.22 19.01 3.39
CA ARG A 151 -0.31 18.87 4.54
C ARG A 151 0.70 20.03 4.51
N GLU A 152 1.36 20.31 5.63
CA GLU A 152 2.21 21.50 5.80
C GLU A 152 3.15 21.79 4.62
N ASP A 153 3.75 20.75 4.02
CA ASP A 153 4.74 20.90 2.94
C ASP A 153 4.28 20.37 1.57
N ARG A 154 3.05 19.85 1.45
CA ARG A 154 2.61 19.21 0.21
C ARG A 154 1.10 19.11 0.09
N GLU A 155 0.65 19.10 -1.17
CA GLU A 155 -0.72 18.78 -1.53
C GLU A 155 -0.77 17.37 -2.14
N LEU A 156 -1.73 16.56 -1.70
CA LEU A 156 -1.87 15.16 -2.12
C LEU A 156 -3.22 14.93 -2.79
N ALA A 157 -3.24 14.12 -3.84
CA ALA A 157 -4.48 13.64 -4.42
C ALA A 157 -5.14 12.68 -3.42
N TYR A 158 -6.35 13.01 -3.00
CA TYR A 158 -7.08 12.27 -1.98
C TYR A 158 -8.24 11.48 -2.60
N PHE A 159 -8.34 10.22 -2.23
CA PHE A 159 -9.31 9.27 -2.76
C PHE A 159 -10.06 8.60 -1.62
N ILE A 160 -11.37 8.51 -1.77
CA ILE A 160 -12.26 7.86 -0.81
C ILE A 160 -13.10 6.81 -1.53
N LEU A 161 -13.13 5.61 -0.95
CA LEU A 161 -14.09 4.58 -1.28
C LEU A 161 -15.21 4.65 -0.24
N GLN A 162 -16.25 5.41 -0.58
CA GLN A 162 -17.48 5.46 0.19
C GLN A 162 -18.19 4.12 0.02
N LYS A 163 -18.53 3.49 1.15
CA LYS A 163 -19.39 2.31 1.13
C LYS A 163 -20.84 2.78 1.14
N GLU A 164 -21.65 2.22 0.24
CA GLU A 164 -23.12 2.39 0.23
C GLU A 164 -23.77 1.79 1.48
#